data_AF-E6PHV5-F1
#
_entry.id   AF-E6PHV5-F1
#
_cell.length_a   1.000
_cell.length_b   1.000
_cell.length_c   1.000
_cell.angle_alpha   90.00
_cell.angle_beta   90.00
_cell.angle_gamma   90.00
#
_symmetry.space_group_name_H-M   'P 1'
#
loop_
_entity.id
_entity.type
_entity.pdbx_description
1 polymer ?
#
loop_
_entity_poly.entity_id
_entity_poly.type
_entity_poly.pdbx_seq_one_letter_code
_entity_poly.pdbx_strand_id
1 'polypeptide(L)'
;MQSKSEEREVEFEVGCGNVFADLGLGNPEERRLKAALMRAINHEIKNRKLNQSAAAELIGLTQPDVSRISRGQGRTFSVERLLDVLKNLKVDVEITLHHGTGQLLVRELV
;
A
#
# COMPACT_ATOMS: atom_id res chain seq x y z
N MET A 1 -20.59 -40.19 18.94
CA MET A 1 -21.10 -39.51 17.73
C MET A 1 -20.10 -38.43 17.35
N GLN A 2 -19.32 -38.67 16.30
CA GLN A 2 -18.41 -37.66 15.72
C GLN A 2 -19.23 -36.80 14.75
N SER A 3 -19.24 -35.48 14.95
CA SER A 3 -19.77 -34.53 13.96
C SER A 3 -18.74 -34.34 12.86
N LYS A 4 -18.99 -34.92 11.69
CA LYS A 4 -18.23 -34.65 10.48
C LYS A 4 -18.74 -33.34 9.90
N SER A 5 -17.93 -32.30 9.96
CA SER A 5 -18.19 -31.02 9.30
C SER A 5 -18.25 -31.26 7.80
N GLU A 6 -19.39 -31.01 7.17
CA GLU A 6 -19.51 -31.05 5.71
C GLU A 6 -18.72 -29.88 5.13
N GLU A 7 -17.61 -30.21 4.47
CA GLU A 7 -16.84 -29.27 3.64
C GLU A 7 -17.74 -28.83 2.48
N ARG A 8 -18.29 -27.61 2.57
CA ARG A 8 -18.97 -27.00 1.43
C ARG A 8 -17.91 -26.71 0.37
N GLU A 9 -18.05 -27.29 -0.83
CA GLU A 9 -17.28 -26.86 -1.99
C GLU A 9 -17.56 -25.38 -2.23
N VAL A 10 -16.56 -24.54 -1.98
CA VAL A 10 -16.61 -23.12 -2.31
C VAL A 10 -16.10 -22.98 -3.73
N GLU A 11 -16.92 -22.48 -4.63
CA GLU A 11 -16.49 -22.08 -5.97
C GLU A 11 -15.59 -20.84 -5.84
N PHE A 12 -14.38 -20.91 -6.38
CA PHE A 12 -13.41 -19.81 -6.36
C PHE A 12 -12.64 -19.71 -7.67
N GLU A 13 -12.15 -18.51 -7.97
CA GLU A 13 -11.26 -18.25 -9.10
C GLU A 13 -9.86 -17.90 -8.59
N VAL A 14 -8.82 -18.41 -9.25
CA VAL A 14 -7.43 -18.08 -8.92
C VAL A 14 -7.06 -16.76 -9.58
N GLY A 15 -6.86 -15.72 -8.78
CA GLY A 15 -6.45 -14.40 -9.26
C GLY A 15 -5.01 -14.34 -9.77
N CYS A 16 -4.70 -13.33 -10.57
CA CYS A 16 -3.36 -13.11 -11.14
C CYS A 16 -2.33 -12.53 -10.13
N GLY A 17 -2.75 -12.32 -8.88
CA GLY A 17 -1.95 -11.71 -7.82
C GLY A 17 -2.01 -10.17 -7.81
N ASN A 18 -2.78 -9.56 -8.72
CA ASN A 18 -3.20 -8.16 -8.64
C ASN A 18 -4.73 -8.08 -8.54
N VAL A 19 -5.24 -7.96 -7.32
CA VAL A 19 -6.69 -7.88 -7.06
C VAL A 19 -7.39 -6.75 -7.83
N PHE A 20 -6.67 -5.67 -8.18
CA PHE A 20 -7.25 -4.59 -8.97
C PHE A 20 -7.46 -5.00 -10.43
N ALA A 21 -6.59 -5.83 -10.98
CA ALA A 21 -6.74 -6.41 -12.31
C ALA A 21 -7.84 -7.49 -12.31
N ASP A 22 -7.85 -8.35 -11.29
CA ASP A 22 -8.87 -9.40 -11.11
C ASP A 22 -10.28 -8.80 -11.05
N LEU A 23 -10.43 -7.61 -10.44
CA LEU A 23 -11.70 -6.87 -10.36
C LEU A 23 -12.01 -5.98 -11.57
N GLY A 24 -11.17 -5.99 -12.62
CA GLY A 24 -11.36 -5.17 -13.83
C GLY A 24 -11.28 -3.66 -13.58
N LEU A 25 -10.57 -3.22 -12.55
CA LEU A 25 -10.46 -1.80 -12.20
C LEU A 25 -9.38 -1.12 -13.05
N GLY A 26 -9.69 0.09 -13.57
CA GLY A 26 -8.73 0.87 -14.36
C GLY A 26 -7.44 1.21 -13.59
N ASN A 27 -6.32 1.25 -14.31
CA ASN A 27 -4.95 1.42 -13.81
C ASN A 27 -4.59 0.46 -12.66
N PRO A 28 -4.71 -0.87 -12.85
CA PRO A 28 -4.55 -1.83 -11.77
C PRO A 28 -3.13 -1.84 -11.18
N GLU A 29 -2.10 -1.59 -11.99
CA GLU A 29 -0.71 -1.50 -11.52
C GLU A 29 -0.47 -0.26 -10.64
N GLU A 30 -0.99 0.90 -11.05
CA GLU A 30 -0.92 2.13 -10.26
C GLU A 30 -1.65 1.97 -8.91
N ARG A 31 -2.81 1.31 -8.92
CA ARG A 31 -3.57 1.01 -7.69
C ARG A 31 -2.79 0.08 -6.76
N ARG A 32 -2.16 -0.96 -7.31
CA ARG A 32 -1.31 -1.89 -6.55
C ARG A 32 -0.13 -1.17 -5.91
N LEU A 33 0.54 -0.29 -6.65
CA LEU A 33 1.64 0.53 -6.15
C LEU A 33 1.17 1.44 -5.01
N LYS A 34 0.10 2.22 -5.23
CA LYS A 34 -0.46 3.11 -4.19
C LYS A 34 -0.88 2.33 -2.94
N ALA A 35 -1.51 1.16 -3.10
CA ALA A 35 -1.90 0.31 -1.99
C ALA A 35 -0.68 -0.19 -1.19
N ALA A 36 0.41 -0.57 -1.86
CA ALA A 36 1.65 -0.96 -1.21
C ALA A 36 2.26 0.19 -0.39
N LEU A 37 2.32 1.40 -0.97
CA LEU A 37 2.83 2.59 -0.28
C LEU A 37 1.97 2.98 0.93
N MET A 38 0.65 3.03 0.77
CA MET A 38 -0.26 3.32 1.89
C MET A 38 -0.14 2.28 3.00
N ARG A 39 0.04 0.99 2.66
CA ARG A 39 0.29 -0.06 3.65
C ARG A 39 1.59 0.17 4.41
N ALA A 40 2.66 0.58 3.75
CA ALA A 40 3.92 0.93 4.39
C ALA A 40 3.76 2.12 5.36
N ILE A 41 3.05 3.18 4.93
CA ILE A 41 2.72 4.33 5.78
C ILE A 41 1.94 3.89 7.03
N ASN A 42 0.90 3.08 6.86
CA ASN A 42 0.08 2.59 7.97
C ASN A 42 0.88 1.71 8.94
N HIS A 43 1.79 0.90 8.42
CA HIS A 43 2.69 0.09 9.23
C HIS A 43 3.59 0.99 10.09
N GLU A 44 4.17 2.03 9.50
CA GLU A 44 5.07 2.92 10.24
C GLU A 44 4.36 3.79 11.29
N ILE A 45 3.18 4.32 10.96
CA ILE A 45 2.33 5.04 11.92
C ILE A 45 2.02 4.14 13.13
N LYS A 46 1.67 2.87 12.87
CA LYS A 46 1.38 1.88 13.93
C LYS A 46 2.62 1.55 14.75
N ASN A 47 3.78 1.34 14.12
CA ASN A 47 5.03 1.04 14.80
C ASN A 47 5.44 2.17 15.77
N ARG A 48 5.22 3.42 15.37
CA ARG A 48 5.46 4.62 16.20
C ARG A 48 4.37 4.88 17.24
N LYS A 49 3.29 4.08 17.27
CA LYS A 49 2.13 4.26 18.15
C LYS A 49 1.49 5.65 18.02
N LEU A 50 1.54 6.22 16.81
CA LEU A 50 0.92 7.52 16.55
C LEU A 50 -0.57 7.35 16.33
N ASN A 51 -1.37 8.22 16.95
CA ASN A 51 -2.76 8.40 16.54
C ASN A 51 -2.82 9.24 15.25
N GLN A 52 -3.99 9.31 14.61
CA GLN A 52 -4.13 9.99 13.32
C GLN A 52 -3.77 11.48 13.38
N SER A 53 -4.04 12.17 14.50
CA SER A 53 -3.72 13.59 14.66
C SER A 53 -2.21 13.82 14.81
N ALA A 54 -1.54 13.03 15.64
CA ALA A 54 -0.09 13.11 15.80
C ALA A 54 0.64 12.74 14.49
N ALA A 55 0.13 11.75 13.75
CA ALA A 55 0.66 11.41 12.44
C ALA A 55 0.46 12.57 11.44
N ALA A 56 -0.70 13.22 11.45
CA ALA A 56 -1.01 14.35 10.59
C ALA A 56 -0.04 15.53 10.82
N GLU A 57 0.21 15.87 12.09
CA GLU A 57 1.20 16.88 12.47
C GLU A 57 2.62 16.51 12.00
N LEU A 58 3.03 15.26 12.22
CA LEU A 58 4.37 14.79 11.86
C LEU A 58 4.63 14.83 10.35
N ILE A 59 3.64 14.44 9.54
CA ILE A 59 3.82 14.29 8.09
C ILE A 59 3.34 15.49 7.27
N GLY A 60 2.84 16.54 7.92
CA GLY A 60 2.35 17.76 7.27
C GLY A 60 1.08 17.54 6.43
N LEU A 61 0.17 16.69 6.93
CA LEU A 61 -1.13 16.40 6.33
C LEU A 61 -2.26 16.78 7.28
N THR A 62 -3.51 16.78 6.80
CA THR A 62 -4.66 16.90 7.68
C THR A 62 -5.02 15.55 8.29
N GLN A 63 -5.66 15.53 9.46
CA GLN A 63 -6.16 14.27 10.05
C GLN A 63 -7.11 13.50 9.11
N PRO A 64 -8.03 14.15 8.36
CA PRO A 64 -8.79 13.49 7.30
C PRO A 64 -7.93 12.81 6.23
N ASP A 65 -6.82 13.42 5.79
CA ASP A 65 -5.91 12.82 4.82
C ASP A 65 -5.28 11.54 5.37
N VAL A 66 -4.80 11.56 6.62
CA VAL A 66 -4.28 10.37 7.31
C VAL A 66 -5.33 9.27 7.40
N SER A 67 -6.57 9.64 7.69
CA SER A 67 -7.70 8.71 7.74
C SER A 67 -8.00 8.08 6.37
N ARG A 68 -7.90 8.85 5.27
CA ARG A 68 -8.08 8.32 3.91
C ARG A 68 -6.96 7.35 3.53
N ILE A 69 -5.70 7.66 3.85
CA ILE A 69 -4.56 6.75 3.67
C ILE A 69 -4.75 5.46 4.49
N SER A 70 -5.14 5.60 5.75
CA SER A 70 -5.41 4.46 6.66
C SER A 70 -6.50 3.52 6.12
N ARG A 71 -7.48 4.07 5.40
CA ARG A 71 -8.59 3.33 4.79
C ARG A 71 -8.32 2.88 3.35
N GLY A 72 -7.10 3.04 2.83
CA GLY A 72 -6.75 2.65 1.48
C GLY A 72 -7.43 3.49 0.38
N GLN A 73 -7.93 4.67 0.71
CA GLN A 73 -8.60 5.58 -0.23
C GLN A 73 -7.59 6.36 -1.08
N GLY A 74 -6.70 5.64 -1.76
CA GLY A 74 -5.57 6.21 -2.50
C GLY A 74 -5.92 6.94 -3.80
N ARG A 75 -7.19 6.97 -4.23
CA ARG A 75 -7.60 7.67 -5.47
C ARG A 75 -7.29 9.17 -5.42
N THR A 76 -7.32 9.78 -4.23
CA THR A 76 -7.06 11.22 -4.04
C THR A 76 -5.57 11.56 -3.86
N PHE A 77 -4.68 10.57 -3.83
CA PHE A 77 -3.24 10.77 -3.64
C PHE A 77 -2.47 10.34 -4.88
N SER A 78 -1.51 11.16 -5.31
CA SER A 78 -0.49 10.73 -6.28
C SER A 78 0.51 9.77 -5.62
N VAL A 79 1.24 9.00 -6.43
CA VAL A 79 2.35 8.17 -5.95
C VAL A 79 3.40 9.03 -5.26
N GLU A 80 3.77 10.15 -5.89
CA GLU A 80 4.74 11.13 -5.38
C GLU A 80 4.35 11.64 -3.99
N ARG A 81 3.07 11.98 -3.78
CA ARG A 81 2.61 12.45 -2.46
C ARG A 81 2.70 11.37 -1.38
N LEU A 82 2.52 10.10 -1.73
CA LEU A 82 2.70 8.99 -0.79
C LEU A 82 4.18 8.75 -0.46
N LEU A 83 5.07 8.95 -1.44
CA LEU A 83 6.52 8.91 -1.21
C LEU A 83 6.95 10.03 -0.25
N ASP A 84 6.47 11.27 -0.45
CA ASP A 84 6.74 12.38 0.48
C ASP A 84 6.33 12.07 1.92
N VAL A 85 5.19 11.39 2.10
CA VAL A 85 4.74 10.96 3.43
C VAL A 85 5.73 9.97 4.05
N LEU A 86 6.22 8.99 3.29
CA LEU A 86 7.24 8.04 3.77
C LEU A 86 8.55 8.76 4.14
N LYS A 87 8.98 9.74 3.35
CA LYS A 87 10.14 10.59 3.67
C LYS A 87 9.96 11.37 4.97
N ASN A 88 8.78 11.97 5.18
CA ASN A 88 8.47 12.68 6.41
C ASN A 88 8.42 11.74 7.62
N LEU A 89 8.00 10.50 7.39
CA LEU A 89 8.14 9.41 8.35
C LEU A 89 9.57 8.86 8.45
N LYS A 90 10.60 9.46 7.82
CA LYS A 90 11.99 8.96 7.89
C LYS A 90 12.12 7.50 7.48
N VAL A 91 11.33 7.08 6.50
CA VAL A 91 11.42 5.76 5.87
C VAL A 91 12.22 5.94 4.59
N ASP A 92 13.32 5.21 4.46
CA ASP A 92 14.10 5.16 3.23
C ASP A 92 13.35 4.36 2.16
N VAL A 93 13.25 4.90 0.96
CA VAL A 93 12.61 4.24 -0.18
C VAL A 93 13.67 3.96 -1.26
N GLU A 94 13.79 2.70 -1.65
CA GLU A 94 14.64 2.26 -2.77
C GLU A 94 13.76 1.88 -3.97
N ILE A 95 14.07 2.44 -5.14
CA ILE A 95 13.42 2.09 -6.40
C ILE A 95 14.40 1.27 -7.24
N THR A 96 14.00 0.03 -7.54
CA THR A 96 14.79 -0.86 -8.40
C THR A 96 14.23 -0.88 -9.82
N LEU A 97 15.11 -0.70 -10.81
CA LEU A 97 14.75 -0.84 -12.22
C LEU A 97 15.25 -2.20 -12.76
N HIS A 98 14.35 -2.93 -13.41
CA HIS A 98 14.67 -4.20 -14.07
C HIS A 98 14.59 -4.02 -15.58
N HIS A 99 15.68 -4.30 -16.29
CA HIS A 99 15.71 -4.43 -17.75
C HIS A 99 15.89 -5.90 -18.12
N GLY A 100 15.38 -6.34 -19.28
CA GLY A 100 15.24 -7.76 -19.64
C GLY A 100 16.50 -8.65 -19.56
N THR A 101 17.70 -8.08 -19.41
CA THR A 101 18.98 -8.80 -19.25
C THR A 101 19.82 -8.33 -18.05
N GLY A 102 19.31 -7.45 -17.18
CA GLY A 102 20.05 -6.97 -16.01
C GLY A 102 19.25 -6.06 -15.09
N GLN A 103 19.66 -6.00 -13.82
CA GLN A 103 19.10 -5.09 -12.82
C GLN A 103 19.96 -3.82 -12.77
N LEU A 104 19.36 -2.66 -13.02
CA LEU A 104 20.00 -1.38 -12.72
C LEU A 104 19.50 -0.95 -11.34
N LEU A 105 20.37 -1.08 -10.34
CA LEU A 105 20.12 -0.49 -9.04
C LEU A 105 20.38 1.01 -9.12
N VAL A 106 19.31 1.77 -9.31
CA VAL A 106 19.34 3.22 -9.07
C VAL A 106 19.17 3.41 -7.58
N ARG A 107 20.28 3.57 -6.86
CA ARG A 107 20.27 3.96 -5.44
C ARG A 107 20.05 5.45 -5.34
N GLU A 108 18.83 5.88 -5.60
CA GLU A 108 18.39 7.22 -5.26
C GLU A 108 17.42 7.08 -4.09
N LEU A 109 17.85 7.59 -2.92
CA LEU A 109 16.98 7.72 -1.77
C LEU A 109 16.01 8.84 -2.12
N VAL A 110 14.80 8.46 -2.52
CA VAL A 110 13.68 9.40 -2.64
C VAL A 110 13.17 9.69 -1.24
#